data_AF-A0A8S3X863-F1
#
_entry.id   AF-A0A8S3X863-F1
#
_cell.length_a   1.000
_cell.length_b   1.000
_cell.length_c   1.000
_cell.angle_alpha   90.00
_cell.angle_beta   90.00
_cell.angle_gamma   90.00
#
_symmetry.space_group_name_H-M   'P 1'
#
loop_
_entity.id
_entity.type
_entity.pdbx_description
1 polymer ?
#
loop_
_entity_poly.entity_id
_entity_poly.type
_entity_poly.pdbx_seq_one_letter_code
_entity_poly.pdbx_strand_id
1 'polypeptide(L)'
;MNICESCSNEFNDGAQCYVCKKHYGFGCAGITERGFRNLGADRRAQWKCLQCIKVSLSPSRPSSETNPGGNSGGESATLDVAGVVGWSQQFQVLSKTSNLLKLN
;
A
#
# COMPACT_ATOMS: atom_id res chain seq x y z
N MET A 1 9.58 -12.09 -21.73
CA MET A 1 8.77 -10.93 -22.17
C MET A 1 7.54 -10.88 -21.27
N ASN A 2 7.28 -9.75 -20.60
CA ASN A 2 6.09 -9.56 -19.78
C ASN A 2 5.29 -8.35 -20.30
N ILE A 3 3.98 -8.37 -20.14
CA ILE A 3 3.10 -7.25 -20.51
C ILE A 3 2.71 -6.49 -19.24
N CYS A 4 2.83 -5.17 -19.26
CA CYS A 4 2.43 -4.34 -18.14
C CYS A 4 0.91 -4.23 -18.09
N GLU A 5 0.29 -4.65 -17.00
CA GLU A 5 -1.17 -4.56 -16.86
C GLU A 5 -1.69 -3.11 -16.92
N SER A 6 -0.87 -2.13 -16.54
CA SER A 6 -1.33 -0.74 -16.44
C SER A 6 -1.34 0.01 -17.77
N CYS A 7 -0.42 -0.31 -18.69
CA CYS A 7 -0.27 0.39 -19.96
C CYS A 7 -0.28 -0.54 -21.17
N SER A 8 -0.43 -1.84 -20.95
CA SER A 8 -0.38 -2.91 -21.95
C SER A 8 0.89 -2.95 -22.80
N ASN A 9 1.96 -2.26 -22.38
CA ASN A 9 3.24 -2.26 -23.09
C ASN A 9 4.12 -3.43 -22.67
N GLU A 10 4.91 -3.94 -23.60
CA GLU A 10 5.86 -5.01 -23.32
C GLU A 10 7.11 -4.48 -22.61
N PHE A 11 7.64 -5.29 -21.70
CA PHE A 11 8.86 -4.98 -20.97
C PHE A 11 9.65 -6.25 -20.62
N ASN A 12 10.94 -6.07 -20.35
CA ASN A 12 11.84 -7.16 -19.95
C ASN A 12 11.84 -7.36 -18.43
N ASP A 13 12.06 -6.29 -17.67
CA ASP A 13 12.18 -6.31 -16.20
C ASP A 13 11.15 -5.40 -15.51
N GLY A 14 10.62 -5.86 -14.39
CA GLY A 14 9.62 -5.14 -13.62
C GLY A 14 9.27 -5.82 -12.30
N ALA A 15 8.21 -5.35 -11.67
CA ALA A 15 7.72 -5.85 -10.39
C ALA A 15 6.43 -6.68 -10.58
N GLN A 16 6.36 -7.82 -9.89
CA GLN A 16 5.15 -8.64 -9.84
C GLN A 16 4.40 -8.38 -8.53
N CYS A 17 3.11 -8.05 -8.63
CA CYS A 17 2.29 -7.83 -7.45
C CYS A 17 2.03 -9.14 -6.71
N TYR A 18 2.32 -9.20 -5.41
CA TYR A 18 2.06 -10.38 -4.59
C TYR A 18 0.57 -10.74 -4.48
N VAL A 19 -0.32 -9.76 -4.57
CA VAL A 19 -1.78 -9.95 -4.38
C VAL A 19 -2.46 -10.38 -5.67
N CYS A 20 -2.40 -9.57 -6.72
CA CYS A 20 -3.09 -9.86 -7.98
C CYS A 20 -2.25 -10.69 -8.96
N LYS A 21 -0.98 -10.98 -8.63
CA LYS A 21 -0.01 -11.73 -9.45
C LYS A 21 0.29 -11.14 -10.84
N LYS A 22 -0.21 -9.92 -11.11
CA LYS A 22 0.02 -9.19 -12.35
C LYS A 22 1.39 -8.52 -12.37
N HIS A 23 1.89 -8.28 -13.58
CA HIS A 23 3.21 -7.73 -13.84
C HIS A 23 3.13 -6.24 -14.20
N TYR A 24 4.04 -5.45 -13.66
CA TYR A 24 4.10 -4.01 -13.88
C TYR A 24 5.54 -3.59 -14.17
N GLY A 25 5.74 -2.85 -15.26
CA GLY A 25 7.01 -2.18 -15.52
C GLY A 25 7.30 -1.13 -14.45
N PHE A 26 8.57 -0.85 -14.19
CA PHE A 26 9.03 0.06 -13.13
C PHE A 26 8.34 1.44 -13.15
N GLY A 27 8.16 2.04 -14.34
CA GLY A 27 7.45 3.31 -14.49
C GLY A 27 5.99 3.25 -14.01
N CYS A 28 5.22 2.27 -14.45
CA CYS A 28 3.82 2.09 -14.04
C CYS A 28 3.66 1.61 -12.60
N ALA A 29 4.65 0.87 -12.09
CA ALA A 29 4.73 0.43 -10.71
C ALA A 29 5.05 1.59 -9.73
N GLY A 30 5.48 2.75 -10.25
CA GLY A 30 5.89 3.90 -9.41
C GLY A 30 7.17 3.65 -8.63
N ILE A 31 8.04 2.75 -9.09
CA ILE A 31 9.30 2.41 -8.43
C ILE A 31 10.43 2.33 -9.45
N THR A 32 11.60 2.87 -9.12
CA THR A 32 12.78 2.75 -9.99
C THR A 32 13.38 1.35 -9.90
N GLU A 33 14.06 0.89 -10.96
CA GLU A 33 14.75 -0.42 -10.96
C GLU A 33 15.71 -0.54 -9.76
N ARG A 34 16.51 0.51 -9.52
CA ARG A 34 17.44 0.57 -8.38
C ARG A 34 16.69 0.50 -7.05
N GLY A 35 15.57 1.20 -6.92
CA GLY A 35 14.70 1.13 -5.74
C GLY A 35 14.17 -0.27 -5.51
N PHE A 36 13.69 -0.94 -6.56
CA PHE A 36 13.20 -2.31 -6.48
C PHE A 36 14.31 -3.28 -6.08
N ARG A 37 15.52 -3.11 -6.61
CA ARG A 37 16.70 -3.90 -6.21
C ARG A 37 17.10 -3.64 -4.75
N ASN A 38 17.01 -2.41 -4.26
CA ASN A 38 17.36 -2.09 -2.87
C ASN A 38 16.37 -2.64 -1.82
N LEU A 39 15.17 -3.06 -2.21
CA LEU A 39 14.19 -3.65 -1.28
C LEU A 39 14.66 -4.98 -0.65
N GLY A 40 15.58 -5.71 -1.29
CA GLY A 40 15.96 -7.07 -0.88
C GLY A 40 14.90 -8.12 -1.28
N ALA A 41 15.29 -9.40 -1.25
CA ALA A 41 14.46 -10.49 -1.78
C ALA A 41 13.09 -10.60 -1.08
N ASP A 42 13.07 -10.47 0.24
CA ASP A 42 11.87 -10.57 1.07
C ASP A 42 10.82 -9.51 0.70
N ARG A 43 11.18 -8.22 0.73
CA ARG A 43 10.26 -7.14 0.40
C ARG A 43 9.85 -7.12 -1.08
N ARG A 44 10.72 -7.59 -1.98
CA ARG A 44 10.35 -7.78 -3.40
C ARG A 44 9.27 -8.86 -3.54
N ALA A 45 9.38 -9.98 -2.82
CA ALA A 45 8.40 -11.05 -2.84
C ALA A 45 7.03 -10.60 -2.29
N GLN A 46 7.03 -9.62 -1.39
CA GLN A 46 5.81 -9.04 -0.79
C GLN A 46 5.36 -7.73 -1.46
N TRP A 47 5.98 -7.30 -2.56
CA TRP A 47 5.63 -6.04 -3.22
C TRP A 47 4.19 -6.05 -3.73
N LYS A 48 3.50 -4.92 -3.60
CA LYS A 48 2.09 -4.75 -4.03
C LYS A 48 1.98 -3.60 -5.02
N CYS A 49 1.14 -3.76 -6.05
CA CYS A 49 0.83 -2.66 -6.96
C CYS A 49 -0.05 -1.60 -6.29
N LEU A 50 -0.03 -0.38 -6.84
CA LEU A 50 -0.77 0.77 -6.29
C LEU A 50 -2.28 0.50 -6.13
N GLN A 51 -2.87 -0.29 -7.01
CA GLN A 51 -4.29 -0.67 -6.92
C GLN A 51 -4.55 -1.55 -5.69
N CYS A 52 -3.75 -2.60 -5.49
CA CYS A 52 -3.87 -3.48 -4.33
C CYS A 52 -3.51 -2.78 -3.01
N ILE A 53 -2.60 -1.80 -3.04
CA ILE A 53 -2.28 -0.96 -1.88
C ILE A 53 -3.50 -0.13 -1.48
N LYS A 54 -4.15 0.56 -2.43
CA LYS A 54 -5.34 1.38 -2.16
C LYS A 54 -6.49 0.57 -1.57
N VAL A 55 -6.74 -0.64 -2.08
CA VAL A 55 -7.77 -1.54 -1.54
C VAL A 55 -7.46 -1.96 -0.10
N SER A 56 -6.18 -2.24 0.22
CA SER A 56 -5.77 -2.64 1.56
C SER A 56 -5.86 -1.50 2.59
N LEU A 57 -5.84 -0.25 2.14
CA LEU A 57 -5.81 0.95 2.99
C LEU A 57 -7.18 1.61 3.16
N SER A 58 -8.25 1.07 2.59
CA SER A 58 -9.58 1.63 2.80
C SER A 58 -10.09 1.24 4.19
N PRO A 59 -10.19 2.17 5.16
CA PRO A 59 -10.96 1.89 6.37
C PRO A 59 -12.41 1.75 5.92
N SER A 60 -12.98 0.56 6.12
CA SER A 60 -14.42 0.37 5.99
C SER A 60 -15.11 1.33 6.95
N ARG A 61 -15.53 2.51 6.47
CA ARG A 61 -16.53 3.31 7.19
C ARG A 61 -17.80 2.45 7.18
N PRO A 62 -18.36 2.06 8.34
CA PRO A 62 -19.68 1.46 8.35
C PRO A 62 -20.66 2.48 7.77
N SER A 63 -21.27 2.12 6.64
CA SER A 63 -22.33 2.89 6.01
C SER A 63 -23.61 2.69 6.83
N SER A 64 -23.99 3.68 7.65
CA SER A 64 -25.38 3.78 8.08
C SER A 64 -26.17 4.42 6.94
N GLU A 65 -26.94 3.58 6.28
CA GLU A 65 -27.99 3.92 5.34
C GLU A 65 -29.10 4.73 6.03
N THR A 66 -29.46 5.90 5.50
CA THR A 66 -30.76 6.54 5.74
C THR A 66 -31.12 7.47 4.57
N ASN A 67 -31.94 6.89 3.68
CA ASN A 67 -32.97 7.46 2.79
C ASN A 67 -32.61 8.26 1.51
N PRO A 68 -33.37 8.01 0.40
CA PRO A 68 -33.34 8.81 -0.82
C PRO A 68 -34.33 9.98 -0.72
N GLY A 69 -33.87 11.20 -1.01
CA GLY A 69 -34.76 12.36 -1.05
C GLY A 69 -34.07 13.65 -1.48
N GLY A 70 -34.23 14.01 -2.75
CA GLY A 70 -34.56 15.38 -3.17
C GLY A 70 -33.49 16.48 -3.16
N ASN A 71 -33.16 16.90 -4.38
CA ASN A 71 -32.98 18.28 -4.84
C ASN A 71 -31.57 18.91 -4.89
N SER A 72 -31.32 19.42 -6.09
CA SER A 72 -30.34 20.37 -6.62
C SER A 72 -30.18 21.66 -5.80
N GLY A 73 -28.96 22.20 -5.78
CA GLY A 73 -28.63 23.54 -5.26
C GLY A 73 -27.12 23.71 -5.12
N GLY A 74 -26.56 24.83 -5.57
CA GLY A 74 -25.13 25.07 -5.70
C GLY A 74 -24.42 25.51 -4.41
N GLU A 75 -23.32 26.23 -4.62
CA GLU A 75 -22.55 27.10 -3.72
C GLU A 75 -21.61 26.51 -2.66
N SER A 76 -20.32 26.51 -3.03
CA SER A 76 -19.19 27.12 -2.32
C SER A 76 -19.41 27.59 -0.87
N ALA A 77 -18.71 26.98 0.09
CA ALA A 77 -17.61 27.61 0.85
C ALA A 77 -17.22 26.78 2.10
N THR A 78 -15.90 26.65 2.29
CA THR A 78 -15.13 26.58 3.56
C THR A 78 -15.53 25.57 4.65
N LEU A 79 -14.54 24.82 5.15
CA LEU A 79 -13.97 24.97 6.51
C LEU A 79 -13.06 23.75 6.83
N ASP A 80 -11.83 24.11 7.19
CA ASP A 80 -10.86 23.46 8.08
C ASP A 80 -11.32 22.24 8.91
N VAL A 81 -10.52 21.17 8.85
CA VAL A 81 -10.41 20.18 9.92
C VAL A 81 -8.94 19.94 10.27
N ALA A 82 -8.46 20.70 11.24
CA ALA A 82 -7.39 20.24 12.12
C ALA A 82 -8.03 19.29 13.15
N GLY A 83 -7.56 18.04 13.26
CA GLY A 83 -7.93 17.20 14.41
C GLY A 83 -7.91 15.68 14.20
N VAL A 84 -6.87 15.07 14.78
CA VAL A 84 -6.89 13.82 15.56
C VAL A 84 -7.52 12.54 14.98
N VAL A 85 -6.65 11.69 14.41
CA VAL A 85 -6.56 10.25 14.76
C VAL A 85 -5.05 9.92 14.82
N GLY A 86 -4.43 9.60 15.95
CA GLY A 86 -4.82 8.54 16.86
C GLY A 86 -4.30 7.16 16.42
N TRP A 87 -3.13 7.05 15.79
CA TRP A 87 -2.50 5.74 15.56
C TRP A 87 -1.71 5.34 16.82
N SER A 88 -2.39 4.56 17.65
CA SER A 88 -1.86 3.86 18.82
C SER A 88 -0.68 2.95 18.48
N GLN A 89 0.38 3.13 19.26
CA GLN A 89 1.49 2.19 19.40
C GLN A 89 0.99 0.78 19.70
N GLN A 90 1.29 -0.17 18.81
CA GLN A 90 1.23 -1.60 19.12
C GLN A 90 2.30 -2.37 18.34
N PHE A 91 3.58 -2.08 18.61
CA PHE A 91 4.68 -3.01 18.35
C PHE A 91 5.70 -2.93 19.49
N GLN A 92 5.27 -3.33 20.68
CA GLN A 92 6.15 -4.06 21.60
C GLN A 92 5.71 -5.52 21.43
N VAL A 93 6.55 -6.55 21.35
CA VAL A 93 7.70 -6.87 22.20
C VAL A 93 8.57 -7.94 21.46
N LEU A 94 9.83 -8.09 21.89
CA LEU A 94 10.70 -9.28 21.74
C LEU A 94 11.46 -9.50 20.42
N SER A 95 12.66 -8.93 20.34
CA SER A 95 13.87 -9.68 19.91
C SER A 95 15.14 -8.85 20.21
N LYS A 96 15.40 -8.63 21.50
CA LYS A 96 16.72 -8.22 21.98
C LYS A 96 17.14 -9.17 23.08
N THR A 97 18.41 -9.56 22.99
CA THR A 97 19.26 -10.25 23.97
C THR A 97 19.03 -11.76 24.17
N SER A 98 19.86 -12.55 23.49
CA SER A 98 20.42 -13.78 24.06
C SER A 98 21.92 -13.75 23.82
N ASN A 99 22.60 -12.95 24.64
CA ASN A 99 24.03 -13.05 24.90
C ASN A 99 24.08 -13.35 26.40
N LEU A 100 24.34 -14.60 26.81
CA LEU A 100 25.04 -15.00 28.04
C LEU A 100 24.91 -16.51 28.31
N LEU A 101 26.04 -17.11 28.71
CA LEU A 101 26.32 -18.49 29.21
C LEU A 101 26.40 -19.58 28.11
N LYS A 102 27.51 -20.31 27.93
CA LYS A 102 28.44 -20.90 28.91
C LYS A 102 29.87 -20.98 28.39
N LEU A 103 30.80 -20.38 29.14
CA LEU A 103 32.12 -20.95 29.39
C LEU A 103 31.93 -22.11 30.37
N ASN A 104 32.39 -23.30 30.00
CA ASN A 104 33.22 -24.18 30.82
C ASN A 104 33.65 -25.37 29.97
#